data_AF-A0A4Q1EY02-F1
#
_entry.id   AF-A0A4Q1EY02-F1
#
_cell.length_a   1.000
_cell.length_b   1.000
_cell.length_c   1.000
_cell.angle_alpha   90.00
_cell.angle_beta   90.00
_cell.angle_gamma   90.00
#
_symmetry.space_group_name_H-M   'P 1'
#
loop_
_entity.id
_entity.type
_entity.pdbx_description
1 polymer ?
#
loop_
_entity_poly.entity_id
_entity_poly.type
_entity_poly.pdbx_seq_one_letter_code
_entity_poly.pdbx_strand_id
1 'polypeptide(L)'
;MKKFVSVLILIAAVFMSNSCSKSDSEAIVDCLAESIFVKLHNSTDANNPKIMNYSVGYSGTGTLVSVKWTFGDGSTATGKDVSHTYAAAGTYEAKAEVTVKKDGQECTSVPKRTVTVN
;
A
#
# COMPACT_ATOMS: atom_id res chain seq x y z
N MET A 1 64.41 14.15 0.38
CA MET A 1 63.64 13.81 1.61
C MET A 1 62.65 14.93 1.90
N LYS A 2 61.35 14.69 1.67
CA LYS A 2 60.15 15.45 2.11
C LYS A 2 58.97 14.86 1.33
N LYS A 3 58.48 13.68 1.73
CA LYS A 3 57.31 13.44 2.60
C LYS A 3 56.01 13.98 2.01
N PHE A 4 55.21 13.02 1.53
CA PHE A 4 53.80 13.07 1.15
C PHE A 4 52.93 13.64 2.26
N VAL A 5 51.97 14.51 1.93
CA VAL A 5 50.74 14.70 2.71
C VAL A 5 49.54 14.78 1.77
N SER A 6 48.69 13.77 1.95
CA SER A 6 47.36 13.46 1.46
C SER A 6 46.48 14.58 0.90
N VAL A 7 46.06 14.40 -0.35
CA VAL A 7 44.83 15.00 -0.90
C VAL A 7 43.66 14.09 -0.51
N LEU A 8 42.92 14.50 0.51
CA LEU A 8 41.71 13.82 0.99
C LEU A 8 40.51 14.30 0.15
N ILE A 9 40.20 13.60 -0.93
CA ILE A 9 38.92 13.79 -1.67
C ILE A 9 37.85 13.02 -0.91
N LEU A 10 37.10 13.73 -0.07
CA LEU A 10 35.86 13.24 0.53
C LEU A 10 34.72 14.06 -0.07
N ILE A 11 34.27 13.68 -1.26
CA ILE A 11 32.95 14.12 -1.76
C ILE A 11 32.11 12.85 -1.79
N ALA A 12 31.35 12.69 -0.70
CA ALA A 12 30.33 11.69 -0.56
C ALA A 12 29.45 11.69 -1.81
N ALA A 13 29.41 10.56 -2.50
CA ALA A 13 28.37 10.29 -3.48
C ALA A 13 27.04 10.24 -2.70
N VAL A 14 26.39 11.40 -2.58
CA VAL A 14 24.97 11.47 -2.23
C VAL A 14 24.25 10.94 -3.46
N PHE A 15 24.18 9.61 -3.56
CA PHE A 15 23.10 8.98 -4.26
C PHE A 15 21.84 9.43 -3.53
N MET A 16 21.20 10.47 -4.04
CA MET A 16 19.78 10.69 -3.82
C MET A 16 19.08 9.49 -4.48
N SER A 17 19.13 8.33 -3.82
CA SER A 17 18.08 7.35 -3.93
C SER A 17 16.85 8.05 -3.34
N ASN A 18 16.20 8.86 -4.16
CA ASN A 18 14.76 9.04 -4.07
C ASN A 18 14.20 7.63 -4.23
N SER A 19 14.15 6.93 -3.10
CA SER A 19 13.48 5.66 -2.94
C SER A 19 12.01 5.97 -3.23
N CYS A 20 11.64 5.88 -4.50
CA CYS A 20 10.26 5.67 -4.90
C CYS A 20 9.86 4.37 -4.20
N SER A 21 9.33 4.53 -2.99
CA SER A 21 8.82 3.45 -2.17
C SER A 21 7.56 2.93 -2.86
N LYS A 22 7.74 2.11 -3.90
CA LYS A 22 6.75 1.12 -4.30
C LYS A 22 6.72 0.08 -3.20
N SER A 23 6.09 0.44 -2.08
CA SER A 23 5.63 -0.56 -1.13
C SER A 23 4.27 -1.02 -1.65
N ASP A 24 4.32 -1.70 -2.80
CA ASP A 24 3.21 -2.51 -3.27
C ASP A 24 3.16 -3.70 -2.32
N SER A 25 2.26 -3.64 -1.34
CA SER A 25 1.99 -4.78 -0.45
C SER A 25 1.16 -5.77 -1.25
N GLU A 26 1.85 -6.63 -2.01
CA GLU A 26 1.23 -7.66 -2.83
C GLU A 26 0.93 -8.88 -1.94
N ALA A 27 -0.33 -9.31 -1.93
CA ALA A 27 -0.73 -10.58 -1.33
C ALA A 27 -0.98 -11.59 -2.44
N ILE A 28 -0.15 -12.63 -2.50
CA ILE A 28 -0.35 -13.77 -3.39
C ILE A 28 -1.37 -14.69 -2.72
N VAL A 29 -2.50 -14.90 -3.37
CA VAL A 29 -3.54 -15.81 -2.89
C VAL A 29 -3.50 -17.07 -3.76
N ASP A 30 -2.99 -18.15 -3.18
CA ASP A 30 -2.81 -19.44 -3.87
C ASP A 30 -4.08 -20.33 -3.81
N CYS A 31 -5.25 -19.70 -3.71
CA CYS A 31 -6.52 -20.38 -3.48
C CYS A 31 -7.22 -20.80 -4.80
N LEU A 32 -6.75 -20.31 -5.95
CA LEU A 32 -7.36 -20.56 -7.27
C LEU A 32 -6.45 -21.28 -8.27
N ALA A 33 -5.32 -21.84 -7.83
CA ALA A 33 -4.29 -22.47 -8.68
C ALA A 33 -3.74 -21.57 -9.81
N GLU A 34 -4.04 -20.27 -9.77
CA GLU A 34 -3.55 -19.21 -10.65
C GLU A 34 -3.20 -17.98 -9.81
N SER A 35 -2.16 -17.26 -10.23
CA SER A 35 -1.74 -16.04 -9.55
C SER A 35 -2.79 -14.94 -9.72
N ILE A 36 -3.56 -14.68 -8.67
CA ILE A 36 -4.36 -13.46 -8.55
C ILE A 36 -3.53 -12.36 -7.88
N PHE A 37 -3.56 -11.16 -8.46
CA PHE A 37 -2.85 -10.00 -7.94
C PHE A 37 -3.83 -9.00 -7.38
N VAL A 38 -3.75 -8.78 -6.07
CA VAL A 38 -4.48 -7.71 -5.38
C VAL A 38 -3.45 -6.67 -4.94
N LYS A 39 -3.63 -5.42 -5.39
CA LYS A 39 -2.80 -4.28 -5.02
C LYS A 39 -3.62 -3.28 -4.23
N LEU A 40 -3.07 -2.83 -3.12
CA LEU A 40 -3.65 -1.76 -2.32
C LEU A 40 -2.89 -0.48 -2.62
N HIS A 41 -3.59 0.53 -3.11
CA HIS A 41 -3.06 1.88 -3.28
C HIS A 41 -3.69 2.82 -2.26
N ASN A 42 -2.91 3.78 -1.80
CA ASN A 42 -3.39 4.87 -0.97
C ASN A 42 -2.74 6.18 -1.41
N SER A 43 -3.46 7.28 -1.25
CA SER A 43 -2.94 8.64 -1.44
C SER A 43 -3.62 9.61 -0.49
N THR A 44 -2.86 10.56 0.03
CA THR A 44 -3.41 11.66 0.83
C THR A 44 -4.17 12.61 -0.10
N ASP A 45 -5.33 13.10 0.34
CA ASP A 45 -6.08 14.11 -0.40
C ASP A 45 -5.27 15.42 -0.55
N ALA A 46 -5.39 16.05 -1.71
CA ALA A 46 -4.62 17.25 -2.04
C ALA A 46 -5.01 18.48 -1.21
N ASN A 47 -6.25 18.52 -0.71
CA ASN A 47 -6.80 19.67 0.00
C ASN A 47 -6.89 19.43 1.50
N ASN A 48 -6.91 18.16 1.94
CA ASN A 48 -7.03 17.81 3.34
C ASN A 48 -6.10 16.64 3.73
N PRO A 49 -5.01 16.88 4.48
CA PRO A 49 -4.06 15.84 4.86
C PRO A 49 -4.65 14.76 5.80
N LYS A 50 -5.84 15.01 6.38
CA LYS A 50 -6.59 14.05 7.18
C LYS A 50 -7.41 13.06 6.35
N ILE A 51 -7.60 13.34 5.07
CA ILE A 51 -8.34 12.47 4.16
C ILE A 51 -7.35 11.58 3.43
N MET A 52 -7.59 10.27 3.51
CA MET A 52 -6.84 9.25 2.79
C MET A 52 -7.76 8.57 1.78
N ASN A 53 -7.35 8.61 0.52
CA ASN A 53 -8.00 7.90 -0.56
C ASN A 53 -7.36 6.52 -0.69
N TYR A 54 -8.19 5.50 -0.88
CA TYR A 54 -7.77 4.12 -1.02
C TYR A 54 -8.37 3.50 -2.27
N SER A 55 -7.61 2.66 -2.95
CA SER A 55 -8.12 1.84 -4.05
C SER A 55 -7.52 0.44 -4.05
N VAL A 56 -8.33 -0.53 -4.46
CA VAL A 56 -7.88 -1.90 -4.74
C VAL A 56 -7.69 -2.06 -6.24
N GLY A 57 -6.46 -2.31 -6.69
CA GLY A 57 -6.17 -2.90 -7.98
C GLY A 57 -6.38 -4.41 -7.94
N TYR A 58 -7.08 -4.97 -8.93
CA TYR A 58 -7.28 -6.41 -9.06
C TYR A 58 -6.95 -6.85 -10.48
N SER A 59 -6.15 -7.90 -10.61
CA SER A 59 -5.85 -8.56 -11.87
C SER A 59 -5.83 -10.08 -11.65
N GLY A 60 -6.65 -10.80 -12.39
CA GLY A 60 -6.82 -12.24 -12.27
C GLY A 60 -8.02 -12.71 -13.09
N THR A 61 -8.18 -14.03 -13.20
CA THR A 61 -9.25 -14.68 -13.97
C THR A 61 -10.55 -14.86 -13.18
N GLY A 62 -10.52 -14.67 -11.85
CA GLY A 62 -11.72 -14.67 -11.01
C GLY A 62 -12.51 -13.36 -11.08
N THR A 63 -13.74 -13.38 -10.60
CA THR A 63 -14.61 -12.21 -10.45
C THR A 63 -14.42 -11.57 -9.08
N LEU A 64 -14.18 -10.26 -9.01
CA LEU A 64 -14.18 -9.52 -7.75
C LEU A 64 -15.61 -9.43 -7.19
N VAL A 65 -15.84 -10.06 -6.03
CA VAL A 65 -17.15 -10.13 -5.38
C VAL A 65 -17.33 -8.95 -4.42
N SER A 66 -16.36 -8.70 -3.55
CA SER A 66 -16.46 -7.66 -2.53
C SER A 66 -15.11 -7.11 -2.11
N VAL A 67 -15.12 -5.84 -1.69
CA VAL A 67 -14.00 -5.18 -1.02
C VAL A 67 -14.54 -4.48 0.22
N LYS A 68 -14.05 -4.88 1.39
CA LYS A 68 -14.40 -4.28 2.68
C LYS A 68 -13.15 -3.71 3.34
N TRP A 69 -13.24 -2.48 3.83
CA TRP A 69 -12.14 -1.78 4.45
C TRP A 69 -12.29 -1.71 5.95
N THR A 70 -11.15 -1.80 6.65
CA THR A 70 -10.99 -1.38 8.04
C THR A 70 -9.82 -0.41 8.09
N PHE A 71 -9.98 0.74 8.73
CA PHE A 71 -8.99 1.82 8.65
C PHE A 71 -8.04 1.88 9.85
N GLY A 72 -8.22 1.01 10.84
CA GLY A 72 -7.39 0.98 12.06
C GLY A 72 -7.82 1.99 13.14
N ASP A 73 -8.78 2.86 12.86
CA ASP A 73 -9.41 3.79 13.81
C ASP A 73 -10.80 3.31 14.29
N GLY A 74 -11.21 2.11 13.88
CA GLY A 74 -12.52 1.52 14.16
C GLY A 74 -13.57 1.74 13.07
N SER A 75 -13.31 2.63 12.10
CA SER A 75 -14.22 2.88 10.98
C SER A 75 -14.05 1.83 9.88
N THR A 76 -15.11 1.68 9.07
CA THR A 76 -15.15 0.73 7.95
C THR A 76 -15.80 1.34 6.72
N ALA A 77 -15.47 0.82 5.54
CA ALA A 77 -16.15 1.16 4.29
C ALA A 77 -16.25 -0.07 3.37
N THR A 78 -17.00 0.07 2.27
CA THR A 78 -17.10 -0.96 1.23
C THR A 78 -16.96 -0.32 -0.14
N GLY A 79 -16.29 -1.02 -1.05
CA GLY A 79 -16.07 -0.55 -2.42
C GLY A 79 -14.60 -0.66 -2.83
N LYS A 80 -14.38 -0.70 -4.14
CA LYS A 80 -13.04 -0.78 -4.73
C LYS A 80 -12.23 0.49 -4.48
N ASP A 81 -12.89 1.64 -4.55
CA ASP A 81 -12.34 2.97 -4.35
C ASP A 81 -13.12 3.64 -3.20
N VAL A 82 -12.42 4.10 -2.16
CA VAL A 82 -13.02 4.75 -0.99
C VAL A 82 -12.17 5.91 -0.52
N SER A 83 -12.81 6.89 0.12
CA SER A 83 -12.13 7.98 0.82
C SER A 83 -12.51 7.93 2.28
N HIS A 84 -11.52 8.06 3.18
CA HIS A 84 -11.72 8.03 4.62
C HIS A 84 -11.09 9.25 5.28
N THR A 85 -11.84 9.87 6.20
CA THR A 85 -11.36 11.02 6.97
C THR A 85 -11.00 10.56 8.38
N TYR A 86 -9.73 10.72 8.76
CA TYR A 86 -9.26 10.43 10.11
C TYR A 86 -9.48 11.63 11.04
N ALA A 87 -10.00 11.37 12.24
CA ALA A 87 -10.27 12.43 13.22
C ALA A 87 -8.98 13.06 13.78
N ALA A 88 -7.95 12.23 14.00
CA ALA A 88 -6.68 12.63 14.59
C ALA A 88 -5.51 12.26 13.68
N ALA A 89 -4.41 13.00 13.81
CA ALA A 89 -3.13 12.64 13.21
C ALA A 89 -2.57 11.39 13.91
N GLY A 90 -1.87 10.55 13.16
CA GLY A 90 -1.35 9.29 13.67
C GLY A 90 -0.99 8.30 12.57
N THR A 91 -0.52 7.13 13.00
CA THR A 91 -0.23 6.02 12.11
C THR A 91 -1.33 4.96 12.24
N TYR A 92 -1.89 4.56 11.10
CA TYR A 92 -3.02 3.64 11.04
C TYR A 92 -2.71 2.46 10.11
N GLU A 93 -3.16 1.26 10.47
CA GLU A 93 -3.10 0.08 9.61
C GLU A 93 -4.45 -0.12 8.90
N ALA A 94 -4.52 0.34 7.65
CA ALA A 94 -5.68 0.09 6.79
C ALA A 94 -5.59 -1.31 6.17
N LYS A 95 -6.72 -2.00 6.08
CA LYS A 95 -6.83 -3.35 5.49
C LYS A 95 -7.99 -3.39 4.52
N ALA A 96 -7.79 -4.03 3.37
CA ALA A 96 -8.89 -4.36 2.46
C ALA A 96 -9.10 -5.88 2.49
N GLU A 97 -10.27 -6.33 2.92
CA GLU A 97 -10.73 -7.70 2.76
C GLU A 97 -11.37 -7.82 1.37
N VAL A 98 -10.67 -8.50 0.47
CA VAL A 98 -10.99 -8.62 -0.96
C VAL A 98 -11.42 -10.05 -1.24
N THR A 99 -12.69 -10.24 -1.56
CA THR A 99 -13.22 -11.56 -1.93
C THR A 99 -13.35 -11.66 -3.44
N VAL A 100 -12.80 -12.72 -4.00
CA VAL A 100 -12.91 -13.08 -5.41
C VAL A 100 -13.54 -14.46 -5.55
N LYS A 101 -14.27 -14.68 -6.64
CA LYS A 101 -14.92 -15.94 -6.94
C LYS A 101 -14.52 -16.45 -8.31
N LYS A 102 -14.16 -17.72 -8.41
CA LYS A 102 -13.86 -18.41 -9.66
C LYS A 102 -14.31 -19.87 -9.56
N ASP A 103 -14.96 -20.37 -10.60
CA ASP A 103 -15.40 -21.79 -10.69
C ASP A 103 -16.19 -22.28 -9.46
N GLY A 104 -16.98 -21.39 -8.85
CA GLY A 104 -17.77 -21.69 -7.65
C GLY A 104 -16.99 -21.62 -6.32
N GLN A 105 -15.67 -21.48 -6.36
CA GLN A 105 -14.82 -21.26 -5.19
C GLN A 105 -14.67 -19.77 -4.88
N GLU A 106 -14.68 -19.43 -3.60
CA GLU A 106 -14.42 -18.07 -3.11
C GLU A 106 -13.10 -18.03 -2.37
N CYS A 107 -12.33 -16.97 -2.62
CA CYS A 107 -11.04 -16.75 -2.01
C CYS A 107 -10.96 -15.32 -1.50
N THR A 108 -10.49 -15.17 -0.27
CA THR A 108 -10.37 -13.86 0.38
C THR A 108 -8.89 -13.52 0.58
N SER A 109 -8.51 -12.33 0.10
CA SER A 109 -7.21 -11.69 0.35
C SER A 109 -7.39 -10.57 1.35
N VAL A 110 -6.38 -10.32 2.20
CA VAL A 110 -6.40 -9.21 3.14
C VAL A 110 -5.10 -8.39 3.04
N PRO A 111 -4.83 -7.68 1.93
CA PRO A 111 -3.73 -6.73 1.87
C PRO A 111 -3.90 -5.64 2.93
N LYS A 112 -2.75 -5.22 3.47
CA LYS A 112 -2.68 -4.21 4.52
C LYS A 112 -1.73 -3.09 4.10
N ARG A 113 -1.96 -1.90 4.65
CA ARG A 113 -1.15 -0.72 4.40
C ARG A 113 -1.07 0.14 5.65
N THR A 114 0.14 0.42 6.09
CA THR A 114 0.38 1.44 7.10
C THR A 114 0.36 2.81 6.44
N VAL A 115 -0.49 3.70 6.93
CA VAL A 115 -0.59 5.10 6.48
C VAL A 115 -0.26 6.03 7.62
N THR A 116 0.37 7.16 7.31
CA THR A 116 0.61 8.25 8.26
C THR A 116 -0.30 9.41 7.89
N VAL A 117 -1.11 9.83 8.85
CA VAL A 117 -2.04 10.95 8.77
C VAL A 117 -1.45 12.12 9.55
N ASN A 118 -1.38 13.29 8.92
CA ASN A 118 -0.76 14.50 9.47
C ASN A 118 -1.80 15.57 9.80
#